data_AF-A0A7C9I812-F1
#
_entry.id   AF-A0A7C9I812-F1
#
_cell.length_a   1.000
_cell.length_b   1.000
_cell.length_c   1.000
_cell.angle_alpha   90.00
_cell.angle_beta   90.00
_cell.angle_gamma   90.00
#
_symmetry.space_group_name_H-M   'P 1'
#
loop_
_entity.id
_entity.type
_entity.pdbx_description
1 polymer ?
#
loop_
_entity_poly.entity_id
_entity_poly.type
_entity_poly.pdbx_seq_one_letter_code
_entity_poly.pdbx_strand_id
1 'polypeptide(L)'
;MTGRHTVPTAQMPTEGTAPIPTIEPEVSATARQAALPDASFFKFLPRVLMATNAILLLLLAFQLFHRPKYEYMTASPDDLKFEEEMNAMGAQGWKADSCRRASSENDFGATDFSYECVMSRPKLGW
;
A
#
# COMPACT_ATOMS: atom_id res chain seq x y z
N MET A 1 38.21 -63.02 -21.93
CA MET A 1 38.43 -64.26 -22.72
C MET A 1 37.08 -64.68 -23.26
N THR A 2 36.77 -64.23 -24.48
CA THR A 2 36.87 -65.00 -25.74
C THR A 2 35.67 -65.91 -25.97
N GLY A 3 34.94 -65.61 -27.04
CA GLY A 3 34.11 -66.56 -27.76
C GLY A 3 32.67 -66.09 -27.89
N ARG A 4 31.97 -66.28 -29.01
CA ARG A 4 32.27 -66.77 -30.35
C ARG A 4 30.89 -66.88 -31.01
N HIS A 5 30.82 -66.66 -32.33
CA HIS A 5 29.83 -67.27 -33.26
C HIS A 5 28.36 -66.78 -33.14
N THR A 6 27.56 -66.54 -34.18
CA THR A 6 27.46 -66.85 -35.64
C THR A 6 26.45 -65.83 -36.24
N VAL A 7 26.67 -65.10 -37.35
CA VAL A 7 26.49 -65.45 -38.79
C VAL A 7 25.06 -65.94 -39.14
N PRO A 8 24.41 -65.59 -40.29
CA PRO A 8 24.04 -64.30 -40.90
C PRO A 8 22.55 -64.37 -41.42
N THR A 9 22.20 -63.62 -42.48
CA THR A 9 20.99 -63.74 -43.36
C THR A 9 19.85 -62.80 -42.93
N ALA A 10 19.28 -61.91 -43.75
CA ALA A 10 19.10 -61.94 -45.19
C ALA A 10 19.29 -60.56 -45.82
N GLN A 11 19.80 -60.55 -47.05
CA GLN A 11 19.63 -59.45 -47.99
C GLN A 11 18.19 -59.39 -48.49
N MET A 12 17.76 -58.18 -48.87
CA MET A 12 17.01 -57.79 -50.08
C MET A 12 16.06 -56.62 -49.74
N PRO A 13 15.61 -55.84 -50.73
CA PRO A 13 16.39 -55.11 -51.73
C PRO A 13 16.07 -53.61 -51.70
N THR A 14 16.95 -52.89 -52.39
CA THR A 14 16.92 -51.48 -52.79
C THR A 14 15.55 -50.96 -53.23
N GLU A 15 15.11 -49.83 -52.67
CA GLU A 15 14.17 -48.97 -53.40
C GLU A 15 14.23 -47.51 -52.96
N GLY A 16 14.38 -46.61 -53.93
CA GLY A 16 13.83 -45.26 -53.87
C GLY A 16 14.63 -44.20 -53.12
N THR A 17 15.66 -43.66 -53.77
CA THR A 17 16.06 -42.27 -53.54
C THR A 17 14.88 -41.37 -53.91
N ALA A 18 14.19 -40.84 -52.90
CA ALA A 18 13.26 -39.72 -53.04
C ALA A 18 13.87 -38.46 -52.36
N PRO A 19 13.65 -37.27 -52.93
CA PRO A 19 14.42 -36.07 -52.61
C PRO A 19 14.17 -35.54 -51.19
N ILE A 20 15.22 -34.96 -50.63
CA ILE A 20 15.25 -34.24 -49.35
C ILE A 20 14.17 -33.14 -49.37
N PRO A 21 13.18 -33.14 -48.46
CA PRO A 21 12.27 -32.02 -48.33
C PRO A 21 13.02 -30.83 -47.73
N THR A 22 13.09 -29.75 -48.51
CA THR A 22 13.46 -28.41 -48.05
C THR A 22 12.49 -28.00 -46.95
N ILE A 23 12.95 -27.96 -45.70
CA ILE A 23 12.19 -27.42 -44.59
C ILE A 23 12.20 -25.90 -44.76
N GLU A 24 11.14 -25.35 -45.36
CA GLU A 24 10.84 -23.93 -45.22
C GLU A 24 10.57 -23.66 -43.73
N PRO A 25 11.28 -22.70 -43.09
CA PRO A 25 10.89 -22.27 -41.76
C PRO A 25 9.54 -21.58 -41.88
N GLU A 26 8.49 -22.28 -41.47
CA GLU A 26 7.18 -21.70 -41.16
C GLU A 26 7.43 -20.68 -40.04
N VAL A 27 7.73 -19.45 -40.44
CA VAL A 27 7.69 -18.29 -39.56
C VAL A 27 6.26 -18.27 -39.10
N SER A 28 6.03 -18.81 -37.90
CA SER A 28 4.80 -18.70 -37.16
C SER A 28 4.60 -17.21 -36.89
N ALA A 29 4.04 -16.55 -37.91
CA ALA A 29 3.25 -15.36 -37.78
C ALA A 29 1.94 -15.77 -37.08
N THR A 30 2.08 -16.35 -35.89
CA THR A 30 1.12 -16.12 -34.82
C THR A 30 1.30 -14.66 -34.48
N ALA A 31 0.74 -13.84 -35.37
CA ALA A 31 0.59 -12.43 -35.21
C ALA A 31 0.06 -12.24 -33.81
N ARG A 32 0.79 -11.44 -33.03
CA ARG A 32 0.23 -10.77 -31.87
C ARG A 32 -0.95 -9.95 -32.39
N GLN A 33 -2.09 -10.59 -32.61
CA GLN A 33 -3.38 -9.94 -32.70
C GLN A 33 -3.60 -9.43 -31.28
N ALA A 34 -2.99 -8.27 -31.00
CA ALA A 34 -3.45 -7.40 -29.94
C ALA A 34 -4.92 -7.14 -30.30
N ALA A 35 -5.82 -7.84 -29.61
CA ALA A 35 -7.25 -7.69 -29.80
C ALA A 35 -7.55 -6.19 -29.74
N LEU A 36 -7.91 -5.61 -30.87
CA LEU A 36 -8.32 -4.22 -30.95
C LEU A 36 -9.51 -4.07 -29.99
N PRO A 37 -9.47 -3.10 -29.05
CA PRO A 37 -10.53 -2.95 -28.08
C PRO A 37 -11.86 -2.79 -28.80
N ASP A 38 -12.85 -3.58 -28.40
CA ASP A 38 -14.19 -3.57 -28.98
C ASP A 38 -14.73 -2.14 -29.03
N ALA A 39 -15.35 -1.76 -30.15
CA ALA A 39 -15.89 -0.41 -30.34
C ALA A 39 -16.93 0.01 -29.27
N SER A 40 -17.46 -0.96 -28.52
CA SER A 40 -18.30 -0.73 -27.34
C SER A 40 -17.53 -0.08 -26.19
N PHE A 41 -16.24 -0.40 -26.00
CA PHE A 41 -15.39 0.14 -24.94
C PHE A 41 -15.31 1.67 -25.00
N PHE A 42 -15.11 2.22 -26.20
CA PHE A 42 -15.03 3.67 -26.41
C PHE A 42 -16.34 4.41 -26.14
N LYS A 43 -17.50 3.73 -26.17
CA LYS A 43 -18.79 4.33 -25.82
C LYS A 43 -18.99 4.47 -24.31
N PHE A 44 -18.42 3.55 -23.52
CA PHE A 44 -18.52 3.57 -22.06
C PHE A 44 -17.41 4.37 -21.39
N LEU A 45 -16.22 4.41 -22.00
CA LEU A 45 -15.05 5.14 -21.51
C LEU A 45 -15.34 6.59 -21.05
N PRO A 46 -16.03 7.46 -21.84
CA PRO A 46 -16.29 8.84 -21.39
C PRO A 46 -17.24 8.90 -20.19
N ARG A 47 -18.18 7.96 -20.08
CA ARG A 47 -19.11 7.88 -18.93
C ARG A 47 -18.38 7.46 -17.66
N VAL A 48 -17.47 6.48 -17.78
CA VAL A 48 -16.63 6.05 -16.66
C VAL A 48 -15.71 7.18 -16.20
N LEU A 49 -15.04 7.87 -17.13
CA LEU A 49 -14.18 9.01 -16.80
C LEU A 49 -14.95 10.17 -16.14
N MET A 50 -16.16 10.47 -16.60
CA MET A 50 -17.04 11.44 -15.94
C MET A 50 -17.40 11.01 -14.52
N ALA A 51 -17.81 9.76 -14.34
CA ALA A 51 -18.19 9.23 -13.04
C ALA A 51 -17.02 9.22 -12.05
N THR A 52 -15.83 8.81 -12.49
CA THR A 52 -14.63 8.82 -11.64
C THR A 52 -14.24 10.25 -11.27
N ASN A 53 -14.24 11.19 -12.20
CA ASN A 53 -13.99 12.61 -11.89
C ASN A 53 -15.02 13.18 -10.91
N ALA A 54 -16.30 12.86 -11.07
CA ALA A 54 -17.35 13.30 -10.15
C ALA A 54 -17.14 12.74 -8.73
N ILE A 55 -16.77 11.46 -8.60
CA ILE A 55 -16.46 10.82 -7.31
C ILE A 55 -15.23 11.49 -6.68
N LEU A 56 -14.18 11.75 -7.46
CA LEU A 56 -12.97 12.42 -6.97
C LEU A 56 -13.28 13.84 -6.47
N LEU A 57 -14.11 14.59 -7.18
CA LEU A 57 -14.55 15.93 -6.75
C LEU A 57 -15.39 15.86 -5.47
N LEU A 58 -16.27 14.87 -5.33
CA LEU A 58 -17.05 14.66 -4.11
C LEU A 58 -16.15 14.33 -2.91
N LEU A 59 -15.18 13.44 -3.08
CA LEU A 59 -14.22 13.10 -2.02
C LEU A 59 -13.36 14.30 -1.64
N LEU A 60 -12.93 15.09 -2.61
CA LEU A 60 -12.17 16.32 -2.37
C LEU A 60 -13.02 17.34 -1.59
N ALA A 61 -14.26 17.57 -2.01
CA ALA A 61 -15.18 18.45 -1.30
C ALA A 61 -15.40 17.96 0.14
N PHE A 62 -15.62 16.66 0.33
CA PHE A 62 -15.76 16.07 1.67
C PHE A 62 -14.55 16.36 2.55
N GLN A 63 -13.32 16.13 2.07
CA GLN A 63 -12.09 16.42 2.81
C GLN A 63 -11.90 17.91 3.14
N LEU A 64 -12.37 18.81 2.26
CA LEU A 64 -12.29 20.25 2.48
C LEU A 64 -13.29 20.74 3.54
N PHE A 65 -14.50 20.18 3.56
CA PHE A 65 -15.54 20.59 4.50
C PHE A 65 -15.52 19.83 5.83
N HIS A 66 -15.05 18.58 5.86
CA HIS A 66 -14.95 17.75 7.07
C HIS A 66 -13.54 17.81 7.66
N ARG A 67 -13.12 18.99 8.12
CA ARG A 67 -11.91 19.07 8.95
C ARG A 67 -12.23 18.73 10.40
N PRO A 68 -11.47 17.83 11.04
CA PRO A 68 -11.62 17.57 12.47
C PRO A 68 -11.33 18.86 13.24
N LYS A 69 -12.30 19.29 14.04
CA LYS A 69 -12.12 20.39 14.99
C LYS A 69 -11.38 19.83 16.21
N TYR A 70 -10.40 20.56 16.70
CA TYR A 70 -9.66 20.20 17.90
C TYR A 70 -9.97 21.19 19.03
N GLU A 71 -10.01 20.67 20.24
CA GLU A 71 -9.99 21.44 21.48
C GLU A 71 -8.58 21.36 22.06
N TYR A 72 -8.10 22.48 22.60
CA TYR A 72 -6.75 22.61 23.16
C TYR A 72 -6.83 23.02 24.62
N MET A 73 -5.95 22.48 25.44
CA MET A 73 -5.77 22.92 26.83
C MET A 73 -4.29 22.91 27.22
N THR A 74 -3.95 23.71 28.22
CA THR A 74 -2.67 23.66 28.92
C THR A 74 -2.89 22.99 30.27
N ALA A 75 -2.17 21.91 30.54
CA ALA A 75 -2.19 21.21 31.81
C ALA A 75 -0.81 21.27 32.47
N SER A 76 -0.76 21.33 33.79
CA SER A 76 0.49 21.37 34.54
C SER A 76 0.62 20.19 35.50
N PRO A 77 0.87 18.97 34.99
CA PRO A 77 0.88 17.81 35.87
C PRO A 77 2.10 17.80 36.80
N ASP A 78 1.90 17.31 38.01
CA ASP A 78 2.96 17.20 39.03
C ASP A 78 4.03 16.17 38.60
N ASP A 79 5.30 16.48 38.81
CA ASP A 79 6.44 15.59 38.50
C ASP A 79 6.33 14.25 39.25
N LEU A 80 5.82 14.26 40.49
CA LEU A 80 5.66 13.05 41.32
C LEU A 80 4.47 12.19 40.92
N LYS A 81 3.45 12.77 40.30
CA LYS A 81 2.21 12.08 39.88
C LYS A 81 1.99 12.10 38.37
N PHE A 82 3.07 12.37 37.63
CA PHE A 82 2.99 12.63 36.20
C PHE A 82 2.26 11.52 35.45
N GLU A 83 2.64 10.26 35.69
CA GLU A 83 2.05 9.10 35.02
C GLU A 83 0.55 8.96 35.35
N GLU A 84 0.15 9.16 36.60
CA GLU A 84 -1.25 9.07 37.04
C GLU A 84 -2.12 10.14 36.36
N GLU A 85 -1.68 11.40 36.41
CA GLU A 85 -2.42 12.53 35.84
C GLU A 85 -2.48 12.46 34.31
N MET A 86 -1.37 12.06 33.67
CA MET A 86 -1.33 11.85 32.22
C MET A 86 -2.23 10.70 31.78
N ASN A 87 -2.29 9.61 32.54
CA ASN A 87 -3.21 8.50 32.25
C ASN A 87 -4.67 8.93 32.42
N ALA A 88 -4.99 9.71 33.46
CA ALA A 88 -6.33 10.24 33.67
C ALA A 88 -6.77 11.18 32.54
N MET A 89 -5.86 12.03 32.04
CA MET A 89 -6.13 12.90 30.88
C MET A 89 -6.24 12.10 29.58
N GLY A 90 -5.39 11.09 29.39
CA GLY A 90 -5.46 10.16 28.27
C GLY A 90 -6.78 9.41 28.19
N ALA A 91 -7.30 8.96 29.34
CA ALA A 91 -8.62 8.31 29.44
C ALA A 91 -9.78 9.24 29.03
N GLN A 92 -9.61 10.55 29.20
CA GLN A 92 -10.56 11.57 28.73
C GLN A 92 -10.38 11.93 27.24
N GLY A 93 -9.48 11.25 26.54
CA GLY A 93 -9.21 11.46 25.11
C GLY A 93 -8.24 12.61 24.82
N TRP A 94 -7.57 13.16 25.84
CA TRP A 94 -6.54 14.17 25.63
C TRP A 94 -5.22 13.53 25.22
N LYS A 95 -4.56 14.17 24.27
CA LYS A 95 -3.23 13.81 23.79
C LYS A 95 -2.26 14.96 24.08
N ALA A 96 -1.10 14.67 24.64
CA ALA A 96 -0.03 15.67 24.76
C ALA A 96 0.65 15.90 23.40
N ASP A 97 0.73 17.16 22.99
CA ASP A 97 1.43 17.60 21.78
C ASP A 97 2.86 18.05 22.11
N SER A 98 3.03 18.80 23.20
CA SER A 98 4.33 19.20 23.72
C SER A 98 4.28 19.27 25.25
N CYS A 99 5.37 18.90 25.90
CA CYS A 99 5.54 19.05 27.34
C CYS A 99 6.93 19.61 27.63
N ARG A 100 7.00 20.55 28.57
CA ARG A 100 8.27 21.05 29.11
C ARG A 100 8.25 20.94 30.62
N ARG A 101 9.41 20.68 31.23
CA ARG A 101 9.54 20.70 32.70
C ARG A 101 9.67 22.15 33.16
N ALA A 102 8.93 22.51 34.20
CA ALA A 102 8.96 23.81 34.85
C ALA A 102 9.28 23.62 36.34
N SER A 103 10.07 24.54 36.90
CA SER A 103 10.36 24.57 38.33
C SER A 103 9.87 25.90 38.89
N SER A 104 9.13 25.85 39.99
CA SER A 104 8.76 27.02 40.76
C SER A 104 9.46 26.97 42.10
N GLU A 105 10.12 28.05 42.48
CA GLU A 105 10.60 28.22 43.85
C GLU A 105 9.43 28.69 44.69
N ASN A 106 9.16 28.02 45.81
CA ASN A 106 8.14 28.45 46.77
C ASN A 106 8.78 29.32 47.86
N ASP A 107 7.93 30.08 48.59
CA ASP A 107 8.38 31.05 49.61
C ASP A 107 9.19 30.41 50.76
N PHE A 108 9.20 29.08 50.87
CA PHE A 108 9.93 28.32 51.89
C PHE A 108 11.28 27.78 51.39
N GLY A 109 11.72 28.16 50.18
CA GLY A 109 12.99 27.75 49.60
C GLY A 109 13.01 26.30 49.09
N ALA A 110 11.84 25.67 48.96
CA ALA A 110 11.71 24.39 48.27
C ALA A 110 11.39 24.65 46.78
N THR A 111 12.01 23.84 45.91
CA THR A 111 11.75 23.87 44.47
C THR A 111 10.71 22.83 44.14
N ASP A 112 9.53 23.27 43.74
CA ASP A 112 8.48 22.40 43.22
C ASP A 112 8.71 22.20 41.72
N PHE A 113 8.82 20.93 41.31
CA PHE A 113 8.96 20.55 39.91
C PHE A 113 7.61 20.11 39.36
N SER A 114 7.25 20.63 38.19
CA SER A 114 6.04 20.23 37.46
C SER A 114 6.34 20.18 35.97
N TYR A 115 5.40 19.65 35.20
CA TYR A 115 5.41 19.82 33.75
C TYR A 115 4.40 20.88 33.34
N GLU A 116 4.60 21.43 32.15
CA GLU A 116 3.61 22.22 31.43
C GLU A 116 3.42 21.57 30.08
N CYS A 117 2.24 21.00 29.86
CA CYS A 117 1.89 20.25 28.67
C CYS A 117 0.80 20.97 27.89
N VAL A 118 1.03 21.17 26.59
CA VAL A 118 -0.01 21.54 25.63
C VAL A 118 -0.67 20.25 25.15
N MET A 119 -1.98 20.17 25.30
CA MET A 119 -2.75 18.99 24.97
C MET A 119 -3.85 19.32 23.97
N SER A 120 -4.16 18.36 23.10
CA SER A 120 -5.26 18.44 22.15
C SER A 120 -6.17 17.22 22.22
N ARG A 121 -7.44 17.42 21.89
CA ARG A 121 -8.39 16.32 21.67
C ARG A 121 -9.32 16.64 20.51
N PRO A 122 -9.78 15.64 19.74
CA PRO A 122 -10.80 15.87 18.72
C PRO A 122 -12.12 16.26 19.39
N LYS A 123 -12.71 17.37 18.94
CA LYS A 123 -14.03 17.80 19.41
C LYS A 123 -15.09 16.96 18.71
N LEU A 124 -15.74 16.07 19.47
CA LEU A 124 -16.90 15.32 19.00
C LEU A 124 -18.11 16.26 18.92
N GLY A 125 -18.37 16.80 17.73
CA GLY A 125 -19.51 17.70 17.50
C GLY A 125 -19.32 18.55 16.25
N TRP A 126 -20.34 18.58 15.41
CA TRP A 126 -20.40 19.35 14.15
C TRP A 126 -20.57 20.84 14.43
#